data_AF-A0A9P6NIC5-F1
#
_entry.id   AF-A0A9P6NIC5-F1
#
_cell.length_a   1.000
_cell.length_b   1.000
_cell.length_c   1.000
_cell.angle_alpha   90.00
_cell.angle_beta   90.00
_cell.angle_gamma   90.00
#
_symmetry.space_group_name_H-M   'P 1'
#
loop_
_entity.id
_entity.type
_entity.pdbx_description
1 polymer ?
#
loop_
_entity_poly.entity_id
_entity_poly.type
_entity_poly.pdbx_seq_one_letter_code
_entity_poly.pdbx_strand_id
1 'polypeptide(L)'
;MSTWAEQDIRLDPAIRNWVLLPITVVMLLVGILRHYAMQLLHTDPKPISLVALREQRILLRANLFRANGHFLDPERFESRREILIQALDGGSYLNDSESSKQPGKDDTPALPPNPLDSANMEGMMDGLKKQMVMMVPQTVIMGWINAFFFGFVCVKLPFPLPNGFKQMLQRGIETPDMDISWVSSLSWYFLNLFGLNSLYRLILGDGNAADGSASLAMGGAGAASTMAMPGQQVDHKKLFKAEVENLKLVDHQYIYNQNASLKLEDIEQRVLRLYGKNT
;
A
#
# COMPACT_ATOMS: atom_id res chain seq x y z
N MET A 1 2.98 38.97 20.71
CA MET A 1 1.78 39.14 19.87
C MET A 1 2.20 39.90 18.62
N SER A 2 2.52 39.19 17.54
CA SER A 2 2.76 39.84 16.25
C SER A 2 1.40 40.19 15.65
N THR A 3 1.12 41.47 15.52
CA THR A 3 -0.02 41.96 14.73
C THR A 3 0.27 41.60 13.28
N TRP A 4 -0.52 40.68 12.72
CA TRP A 4 -0.53 40.40 11.29
C TRP A 4 -0.93 41.69 10.56
N ALA A 5 0.05 42.52 10.21
CA ALA A 5 -0.18 43.58 9.25
C ALA A 5 -0.65 42.89 7.97
N GLU A 6 -1.88 43.16 7.56
CA GLU A 6 -2.46 42.56 6.37
C GLU A 6 -1.64 43.03 5.16
N GLN A 7 -0.69 42.19 4.73
CA GLN A 7 0.07 42.46 3.52
C GLN A 7 -0.91 42.30 2.35
N ASP A 8 -1.26 43.42 1.71
CA ASP A 8 -2.05 43.48 0.48
C ASP A 8 -1.11 43.73 -0.70
N ILE A 9 -0.62 42.63 -1.28
CA ILE A 9 0.25 42.67 -2.47
C ILE A 9 -0.66 42.59 -3.69
N ARG A 10 -0.63 43.62 -4.54
CA ARG A 10 -1.32 43.58 -5.83
C ARG A 10 -0.55 42.70 -6.79
N LEU A 11 -1.14 41.56 -7.15
CA LEU A 11 -0.62 40.66 -8.18
C LEU A 11 -1.13 41.05 -9.57
N ASP A 12 -0.33 40.77 -10.59
CA ASP A 12 -0.74 40.92 -11.99
C ASP A 12 -1.83 39.90 -12.33
N PRO A 13 -3.02 40.32 -12.83
CA PRO A 13 -4.07 39.42 -13.29
C PRO A 13 -3.61 38.41 -14.36
N ALA A 14 -2.55 38.70 -15.13
CA ALA A 14 -2.00 37.79 -16.11
C ALA A 14 -1.49 36.48 -15.49
N ILE A 15 -0.96 36.52 -14.25
CA ILE A 15 -0.46 35.34 -13.53
C ILE A 15 -1.56 34.29 -13.37
N ARG A 16 -2.81 34.72 -13.17
CA ARG A 16 -3.95 33.80 -13.09
C ARG A 16 -4.16 32.99 -14.37
N ASN A 17 -4.12 33.67 -15.50
CA ASN A 17 -4.45 33.05 -16.78
C ASN A 17 -3.27 32.27 -17.37
N TRP A 18 -2.04 32.68 -17.08
CA TRP A 18 -0.82 32.11 -17.67
C TRP A 18 -0.05 31.16 -16.75
N VAL A 19 -0.32 31.17 -15.45
CA VAL A 19 0.38 30.31 -14.49
C VAL A 19 -0.60 29.41 -13.74
N LEU A 20 -1.58 29.99 -13.04
CA LEU A 20 -2.49 29.22 -12.18
C LEU A 20 -3.32 28.21 -12.98
N LEU A 21 -4.04 28.68 -14.01
CA LEU A 21 -4.88 27.81 -14.85
C LEU A 21 -4.03 26.78 -15.64
N PRO A 22 -2.94 27.17 -16.35
CA PRO A 22 -2.17 26.19 -17.11
C PRO A 22 -1.56 25.10 -16.23
N ILE A 23 -1.04 25.44 -15.03
CA ILE A 23 -0.53 24.43 -14.09
C ILE A 23 -1.65 23.45 -13.72
N THR A 24 -2.83 23.93 -13.33
CA THR A 24 -3.95 23.04 -12.94
C THR A 24 -4.38 22.09 -14.06
N VAL A 25 -4.48 22.60 -15.29
CA VAL A 25 -4.89 21.80 -16.46
C VAL A 25 -3.81 20.78 -16.83
N VAL A 26 -2.54 21.17 -16.83
CA VAL A 26 -1.42 20.24 -17.09
C VAL A 26 -1.40 19.15 -16.03
N MET A 27 -1.58 19.47 -14.75
CA MET A 27 -1.66 18.46 -13.69
C MET A 27 -2.77 17.45 -13.96
N LEU A 28 -3.98 17.94 -14.24
CA LEU A 28 -5.14 17.11 -14.53
C LEU A 28 -4.88 16.16 -15.69
N LEU A 29 -4.37 16.69 -16.82
CA LEU A 29 -4.08 15.92 -18.02
C LEU A 29 -2.96 14.90 -17.80
N VAL A 30 -1.89 15.28 -17.09
CA VAL A 30 -0.79 14.35 -16.78
C VAL A 30 -1.25 13.26 -15.83
N GLY A 31 -2.12 13.56 -14.85
CA GLY A 31 -2.72 12.55 -13.98
C GLY A 31 -3.56 11.54 -14.75
N ILE A 32 -4.38 12.01 -15.69
CA ILE A 32 -5.19 11.14 -16.57
C ILE A 32 -4.27 10.30 -17.48
N LEU A 33 -3.27 10.93 -18.10
CA LEU A 33 -2.31 10.23 -18.96
C LEU A 33 -1.55 9.16 -18.19
N ARG A 34 -1.09 9.47 -16.97
CA ARG A 34 -0.43 8.52 -16.07
C ARG A 34 -1.32 7.33 -15.77
N HIS A 35 -2.60 7.55 -15.49
CA HIS A 35 -3.55 6.46 -15.24
C HIS A 35 -3.63 5.49 -16.43
N TYR A 36 -3.83 6.02 -17.64
CA TYR A 36 -3.91 5.18 -18.83
C TYR A 36 -2.57 4.54 -19.19
N ALA A 37 -1.45 5.24 -19.01
CA ALA A 37 -0.12 4.67 -19.18
C ALA A 37 0.13 3.53 -18.20
N MET A 38 -0.30 3.67 -16.95
CA MET A 38 -0.19 2.60 -15.96
C MET A 38 -1.07 1.41 -16.32
N GLN A 39 -2.32 1.63 -16.77
CA GLN A 39 -3.16 0.54 -17.28
C GLN A 39 -2.52 -0.20 -18.45
N LEU A 40 -1.85 0.52 -19.36
CA LEU A 40 -1.20 -0.07 -20.52
C LEU A 40 0.10 -0.81 -20.15
N LEU A 41 0.79 -0.35 -19.11
CA LEU A 41 2.01 -0.97 -18.59
C LEU A 41 1.73 -2.08 -17.58
N HIS A 42 0.49 -2.21 -17.11
CA HIS A 42 0.04 -3.35 -16.34
C HIS A 42 0.03 -4.58 -17.25
N THR A 43 1.12 -5.35 -17.17
CA THR A 43 1.16 -6.71 -17.68
C THR A 43 0.22 -7.59 -16.86
N ASP A 44 -0.51 -8.47 -17.54
CA ASP A 44 -1.32 -9.48 -16.87
C ASP A 44 -0.41 -10.30 -15.94
N PRO A 45 -0.89 -10.62 -14.71
CA PRO A 45 -0.12 -11.43 -13.79
C PRO A 45 0.20 -12.75 -14.48
N LYS A 46 1.50 -13.09 -14.53
CA LYS A 46 1.95 -14.35 -15.14
C LYS A 46 1.17 -15.50 -14.53
N PRO A 47 0.67 -16.45 -15.34
CA PRO A 47 -0.06 -17.59 -14.82
C PRO A 47 0.86 -18.35 -13.86
N ILE A 48 0.50 -18.34 -12.59
CA ILE A 48 1.18 -19.11 -11.55
C ILE A 48 1.03 -20.59 -11.93
N SER A 49 2.11 -21.37 -11.80
CA SER A 49 2.02 -22.81 -12.04
C SER A 49 0.99 -23.45 -11.11
N LEU A 50 0.29 -24.49 -11.57
CA LEU A 50 -0.76 -25.13 -10.77
C LEU A 50 -0.23 -25.65 -9.42
N VAL A 51 1.05 -26.07 -9.39
CA VAL A 51 1.71 -26.57 -8.18
C VAL A 51 2.00 -25.43 -7.20
N ALA A 52 2.54 -24.30 -7.65
CA ALA A 52 2.78 -23.14 -6.80
C ALA A 52 1.47 -22.52 -6.29
N LEU A 53 0.41 -22.52 -7.12
CA LEU A 53 -0.91 -22.09 -6.68
C LEU A 53 -1.48 -23.03 -5.61
N ARG A 54 -1.29 -24.34 -5.75
CA ARG A 54 -1.70 -25.33 -4.75
C ARG A 54 -0.98 -25.10 -3.40
N GLU A 55 0.33 -24.81 -3.42
CA GLU A 55 1.10 -24.45 -2.22
C GLU A 55 0.56 -23.22 -1.51
N GLN A 56 0.25 -22.17 -2.26
CA GLN A 56 -0.31 -20.95 -1.69
C GLN A 56 -1.71 -21.17 -1.11
N ARG A 57 -2.55 -21.95 -1.81
CA ARG A 57 -3.95 -22.17 -1.41
C ARG A 57 -4.07 -23.05 -0.18
N ILE A 58 -3.19 -24.04 0.02
CA ILE A 58 -3.23 -24.87 1.24
C ILE A 58 -2.86 -24.05 2.48
N LEU A 59 -1.87 -23.15 2.37
CA LEU A 59 -1.53 -22.21 3.45
C LEU A 59 -2.68 -21.25 3.77
N LEU A 60 -3.30 -20.69 2.74
CA LEU A 60 -4.45 -19.81 2.92
C LEU A 60 -5.60 -20.56 3.62
N ARG A 61 -5.85 -21.80 3.23
CA ARG A 61 -6.86 -22.66 3.87
C ARG A 61 -6.54 -22.92 5.34
N ALA A 62 -5.28 -23.20 5.69
CA ALA A 62 -4.86 -23.39 7.08
C ALA A 62 -5.07 -22.11 7.92
N ASN A 63 -4.70 -20.96 7.37
CA ASN A 63 -4.85 -19.68 8.07
C ASN A 63 -6.33 -19.31 8.25
N LEU A 64 -7.18 -19.55 7.24
CA LEU A 64 -8.63 -19.39 7.36
C LEU A 64 -9.25 -20.35 8.37
N PHE A 65 -8.78 -21.60 8.41
CA PHE A 65 -9.23 -22.58 9.40
C PHE A 65 -8.86 -22.14 10.82
N ARG A 66 -7.68 -21.57 11.03
CA ARG A 66 -7.27 -21.01 12.32
C ARG A 66 -8.10 -19.79 12.72
N ALA A 67 -8.37 -18.88 11.79
CA ALA A 67 -9.13 -17.66 12.07
C ALA A 67 -10.64 -17.91 12.27
N ASN A 68 -11.21 -18.85 11.51
CA ASN A 68 -12.66 -19.07 11.44
C ASN A 68 -13.08 -20.46 11.94
N GLY A 69 -12.20 -21.22 12.60
CA GLY A 69 -12.47 -22.58 13.07
C GLY A 69 -13.49 -22.67 14.20
N HIS A 70 -13.86 -21.53 14.79
CA HIS A 70 -14.76 -21.41 15.94
C HIS A 70 -16.22 -21.87 15.69
N PHE A 71 -16.63 -21.98 14.42
CA PHE A 71 -17.98 -22.42 14.05
C PHE A 71 -18.12 -23.94 13.93
N LEU A 72 -17.02 -24.69 13.94
CA LEU A 72 -17.02 -26.14 13.76
C LEU A 72 -17.24 -26.83 15.10
N ASP A 73 -17.98 -27.93 15.13
CA ASP A 73 -18.06 -28.76 16.35
C ASP A 73 -16.66 -29.25 16.75
N PRO A 74 -16.39 -29.47 18.05
CA PRO A 74 -15.07 -29.88 18.53
C PRO A 74 -14.48 -31.09 17.79
N GLU A 75 -15.29 -32.15 17.58
CA GLU A 75 -14.86 -33.35 16.85
C GLU A 75 -14.51 -33.05 15.37
N ARG A 76 -15.27 -32.15 14.74
CA ARG A 76 -15.06 -31.73 13.35
C ARG A 76 -13.86 -30.80 13.23
N PHE A 77 -13.57 -30.03 14.26
CA PHE A 77 -12.39 -29.19 14.33
C PHE A 77 -11.14 -30.06 14.46
N GLU A 78 -11.11 -31.00 15.40
CA GLU A 78 -9.96 -31.87 15.63
C GLU A 78 -9.64 -32.74 14.40
N SER A 79 -10.64 -33.40 13.81
CA SER A 79 -10.45 -34.18 12.58
C SER A 79 -9.89 -33.35 11.42
N ARG A 80 -10.37 -32.12 11.21
CA ARG A 80 -9.85 -31.22 10.16
C ARG A 80 -8.45 -30.70 10.49
N ARG A 81 -8.16 -30.43 11.76
CA ARG A 81 -6.83 -30.03 12.24
C ARG A 81 -5.81 -31.13 11.94
N GLU A 82 -6.13 -32.38 12.26
CA GLU A 82 -5.25 -33.52 11.98
C GLU A 82 -5.01 -33.72 10.49
N ILE A 83 -6.06 -33.66 9.66
CA ILE A 83 -5.93 -33.75 8.19
C ILE A 83 -5.01 -32.65 7.66
N LEU A 84 -5.15 -31.41 8.15
CA LEU A 84 -4.31 -30.29 7.73
C LEU A 84 -2.85 -30.44 8.18
N ILE A 85 -2.63 -30.90 9.41
CA ILE A 85 -1.28 -31.19 9.93
C ILE A 85 -0.62 -32.28 9.08
N GLN A 86 -1.31 -33.40 8.84
CA GLN A 86 -0.79 -34.48 8.01
C GLN A 86 -0.52 -34.03 6.57
N ALA A 87 -1.40 -33.19 6.00
CA ALA A 87 -1.23 -32.66 4.65
C ALA A 87 -0.02 -31.73 4.51
N LEU A 88 0.24 -30.88 5.52
CA LEU A 88 1.37 -29.94 5.52
C LEU A 88 2.70 -30.63 5.88
N ASP A 89 2.68 -31.60 6.80
CA ASP A 89 3.87 -32.36 7.22
C ASP A 89 4.29 -33.42 6.18
N GLY A 90 3.31 -34.05 5.52
CA GLY A 90 3.53 -35.08 4.51
C GLY A 90 4.15 -34.59 3.20
N GLY A 91 4.39 -33.28 3.04
CA GLY A 91 5.09 -32.71 1.89
C GLY A 91 4.39 -32.86 0.52
N SER A 92 3.22 -33.50 0.44
CA SER A 92 2.48 -33.74 -0.82
C SER A 92 2.05 -32.46 -1.54
N TYR A 93 2.00 -31.35 -0.82
CA TYR A 93 1.65 -30.05 -1.35
C TYR A 93 2.88 -29.20 -1.69
N LEU A 94 4.10 -29.61 -1.33
CA LEU A 94 5.33 -28.92 -1.69
C LEU A 94 5.65 -29.19 -3.16
N ASN A 95 6.15 -28.16 -3.84
CA ASN A 95 6.57 -28.22 -5.21
C ASN A 95 7.97 -28.84 -5.26
N ASP A 96 8.07 -30.02 -5.86
CA ASP A 96 9.34 -30.72 -5.97
C ASP A 96 10.38 -29.98 -6.83
N SER A 97 10.00 -28.93 -7.57
CA SER A 97 10.99 -28.07 -8.23
C SER A 97 11.88 -27.27 -7.26
N GLU A 98 11.43 -27.04 -6.02
CA GLU A 98 12.28 -26.47 -4.95
C GLU A 98 13.03 -27.56 -4.17
N SER A 99 12.46 -28.77 -4.05
CA SER A 99 13.11 -29.91 -3.39
C SER A 99 14.20 -30.57 -4.26
N SER A 100 14.09 -30.50 -5.60
CA SER A 100 15.05 -31.12 -6.53
C SER A 100 16.35 -30.32 -6.71
N LYS A 101 16.51 -29.15 -6.08
CA LYS A 101 17.82 -28.50 -5.94
C LYS A 101 18.63 -29.02 -4.75
N GLN A 102 18.17 -30.05 -4.03
CA GLN A 102 19.00 -30.70 -3.03
C GLN A 102 18.59 -32.15 -2.70
N PRO A 103 19.09 -33.15 -3.43
CA PRO A 103 19.36 -34.46 -2.85
C PRO A 103 20.81 -34.47 -2.35
N GLY A 104 20.98 -34.35 -1.04
CA GLY A 104 22.22 -34.70 -0.34
C GLY A 104 23.19 -33.56 -0.08
N LYS A 105 23.01 -32.87 1.04
CA LYS A 105 24.11 -32.47 1.95
C LYS A 105 23.53 -31.93 3.24
N ASP A 106 23.51 -32.80 4.24
CA ASP A 106 23.61 -32.40 5.63
C ASP A 106 24.81 -31.44 5.81
N ASP A 107 24.63 -30.45 6.67
CA ASP A 107 25.66 -29.58 7.25
C ASP A 107 26.49 -28.71 6.27
N THR A 108 25.91 -27.63 5.75
CA THR A 108 26.68 -26.39 5.47
C THR A 108 25.79 -25.14 5.58
N PRO A 109 26.29 -23.99 6.09
CA PRO A 109 25.49 -22.80 6.31
C PRO A 109 24.90 -22.29 4.99
N ALA A 110 23.59 -22.02 5.00
CA ALA A 110 22.83 -21.55 3.86
C ALA A 110 23.55 -20.39 3.15
N LEU A 111 24.07 -20.65 1.94
CA LEU A 111 24.45 -19.57 1.04
C LEU A 111 23.17 -18.77 0.73
N PRO A 112 23.21 -17.42 0.83
CA PRO A 112 22.07 -16.59 0.51
C PRO A 112 21.60 -16.91 -0.93
N PRO A 113 20.28 -17.09 -1.15
CA PRO A 113 19.75 -17.38 -2.49
C PRO A 113 20.22 -16.30 -3.46
N ASN A 114 20.86 -16.70 -4.55
CA ASN A 114 21.42 -15.76 -5.52
C ASN A 114 20.30 -14.87 -6.10
N PRO A 115 20.36 -13.53 -5.92
CA PRO A 115 19.35 -12.59 -6.43
C PRO A 115 19.38 -12.41 -7.96
N LEU A 116 20.11 -13.26 -8.68
CA LEU A 116 20.30 -13.23 -10.14
C LEU A 116 19.55 -14.36 -10.86
N ASP A 117 18.70 -15.12 -10.18
CA ASP A 117 17.80 -16.05 -10.87
C ASP A 117 16.85 -15.24 -11.76
N SER A 118 16.75 -15.60 -13.05
CA SER A 118 16.10 -14.80 -14.09
C SER A 118 14.64 -14.45 -13.78
N ALA A 119 13.93 -15.33 -13.07
CA ALA A 119 12.56 -15.11 -12.63
C ALA A 119 12.43 -14.09 -11.49
N ASN A 120 13.39 -14.05 -10.56
CA ASN A 120 13.39 -13.09 -9.44
C ASN A 120 13.81 -11.69 -9.93
N MET A 121 14.76 -11.63 -10.86
CA MET A 121 15.20 -10.38 -11.48
C MET A 121 14.11 -9.77 -12.37
N GLU A 122 13.28 -10.59 -13.03
CA GLU A 122 12.19 -10.09 -13.87
C GLU A 122 11.00 -9.56 -13.03
N GLY A 123 10.64 -10.23 -11.93
CA GLY A 123 9.66 -9.71 -10.97
C GLY A 123 10.13 -8.44 -10.27
N MET A 124 11.43 -8.37 -9.94
CA MET A 124 12.07 -7.16 -9.42
C MET A 124 12.09 -6.03 -10.47
N MET A 125 12.36 -6.35 -11.74
CA MET A 125 12.34 -5.38 -12.84
C MET A 125 10.93 -4.85 -13.11
N ASP A 126 9.91 -5.69 -13.01
CA ASP A 126 8.51 -5.27 -13.14
C ASP A 126 8.09 -4.36 -11.97
N GLY A 127 8.51 -4.67 -10.74
CA GLY A 127 8.35 -3.80 -9.58
C GLY A 127 9.09 -2.46 -9.73
N LEU A 128 10.33 -2.49 -10.23
CA LEU A 128 11.13 -1.30 -10.50
C LEU A 128 10.52 -0.44 -11.61
N LYS A 129 10.05 -1.04 -12.71
CA LYS A 129 9.35 -0.35 -13.79
C LYS A 129 8.09 0.34 -13.27
N LYS A 130 7.29 -0.37 -12.47
CA LYS A 130 6.10 0.20 -11.82
C LYS A 130 6.47 1.35 -10.88
N GLN A 131 7.52 1.23 -10.08
CA GLN A 131 8.01 2.33 -9.23
C GLN A 131 8.53 3.53 -10.04
N MET A 132 9.24 3.30 -11.13
CA MET A 132 9.75 4.36 -12.00
C MET A 132 8.61 5.12 -12.69
N VAL A 133 7.59 4.42 -13.19
CA VAL A 133 6.40 5.03 -13.81
C VAL A 133 5.66 5.92 -12.81
N MET A 134 5.70 5.58 -11.52
CA MET A 134 5.10 6.40 -10.46
C MET A 134 5.95 7.63 -10.08
N MET A 135 7.28 7.54 -10.15
CA MET A 135 8.21 8.61 -9.72
C MET A 135 8.55 9.61 -10.82
N VAL A 136 8.78 9.15 -12.06
CA VAL A 136 9.29 9.98 -13.16
C VAL A 136 8.40 11.18 -13.46
N PRO A 137 7.06 11.05 -13.59
CA PRO A 137 6.20 12.18 -13.89
C PRO A 137 6.29 13.28 -12.84
N GLN A 138 6.35 12.90 -11.56
CA GLN A 138 6.40 13.82 -10.43
C GLN A 138 7.67 14.68 -10.45
N THR A 139 8.82 14.06 -10.72
CA THR A 139 10.13 14.74 -10.78
C THR A 139 10.23 15.64 -12.00
N VAL A 140 9.76 15.18 -13.17
CA VAL A 140 9.79 15.95 -14.41
C VAL A 140 8.93 17.21 -14.27
N ILE A 141 7.72 17.07 -13.74
CA ILE A 141 6.81 18.22 -13.53
C ILE A 141 7.41 19.19 -12.50
N MET A 142 7.96 18.69 -11.40
CA MET A 142 8.64 19.50 -10.39
C MET A 142 9.81 20.31 -10.99
N GLY A 143 10.60 19.69 -11.87
CA GLY A 143 11.68 20.35 -12.60
C GLY A 143 11.15 21.38 -13.61
N TRP A 144 10.11 21.04 -14.36
CA TRP A 144 9.47 21.92 -15.34
C TRP A 144 8.92 23.19 -14.69
N ILE A 145 8.24 23.08 -13.54
CA ILE A 145 7.71 24.25 -12.83
C ILE A 145 8.83 25.15 -12.31
N ASN A 146 9.90 24.56 -11.76
CA ASN A 146 11.06 25.33 -11.32
C ASN A 146 11.83 26.00 -12.48
N ALA A 147 11.74 25.50 -13.71
CA ALA A 147 12.40 26.11 -14.87
C ALA A 147 11.58 27.25 -15.48
N PHE A 148 10.25 27.09 -15.59
CA PHE A 148 9.39 28.06 -16.30
C PHE A 148 8.69 29.07 -15.38
N PHE A 149 8.46 28.72 -14.11
CA PHE A 149 7.63 29.52 -13.19
C PHE A 149 8.37 29.86 -11.88
N PHE A 150 9.62 30.29 -11.97
CA PHE A 150 10.43 30.63 -10.79
C PHE A 150 10.43 32.13 -10.47
N GLY A 151 10.64 32.50 -9.20
CA GLY A 151 10.96 33.89 -8.85
C GLY A 151 9.78 34.79 -8.51
N PHE A 152 8.53 34.31 -8.52
CA PHE A 152 7.35 35.15 -8.29
C PHE A 152 6.28 34.51 -7.41
N VAL A 153 5.43 35.38 -6.85
CA VAL A 153 4.29 35.02 -6.00
C VAL A 153 3.07 34.74 -6.88
N CYS A 154 2.38 33.62 -6.63
CA CYS A 154 1.24 33.20 -7.44
C CYS A 154 -0.11 33.53 -6.82
N VAL A 155 -0.29 33.22 -5.54
CA VAL A 155 -1.60 33.31 -4.87
C VAL A 155 -1.42 33.51 -3.37
N LYS A 156 -2.42 34.14 -2.74
CA LYS A 156 -2.57 34.23 -1.29
C LYS A 156 -3.57 33.18 -0.82
N LEU A 157 -3.20 32.34 0.14
CA LEU A 157 -4.11 31.38 0.74
C LEU A 157 -5.01 32.06 1.80
N PRO A 158 -6.29 31.68 1.89
CA PRO A 158 -7.25 32.33 2.78
C PRO A 158 -7.23 31.78 4.22
N PHE A 159 -6.18 31.05 4.61
CA PHE A 159 -6.06 30.44 5.94
C PHE A 159 -4.64 30.57 6.48
N PRO A 160 -4.48 30.75 7.82
CA PRO A 160 -3.17 30.90 8.43
C PRO A 160 -2.38 29.59 8.40
N LEU A 161 -1.09 29.69 8.10
CA LEU A 161 -0.19 28.54 7.95
C LEU A 161 0.91 28.56 9.02
N PRO A 162 1.31 27.38 9.55
CA PRO A 162 2.45 27.29 10.46
C PRO A 162 3.78 27.71 9.79
N ASN A 163 4.67 28.37 10.53
CA ASN A 163 5.97 28.85 10.04
C ASN A 163 6.87 27.75 9.43
N GLY A 164 6.68 26.48 9.82
CA GLY A 164 7.43 25.36 9.26
C GLY A 164 7.22 25.15 7.75
N PHE A 165 6.08 25.62 7.21
CA PHE A 165 5.79 25.50 5.78
C PHE A 165 6.46 26.60 4.94
N LYS A 166 7.02 27.65 5.55
CA LYS A 166 7.56 28.80 4.84
C LYS A 166 8.64 28.42 3.80
N GLN A 167 9.61 27.59 4.20
CA GLN A 167 10.69 27.14 3.30
C GLN A 167 10.17 26.30 2.12
N MET A 168 9.05 25.61 2.30
CA MET A 168 8.43 24.80 1.24
C MET A 168 7.55 25.65 0.32
N LEU A 169 6.77 26.57 0.88
CA LEU A 169 5.78 27.37 0.16
C LEU A 169 6.38 28.60 -0.54
N GLN A 170 7.51 29.10 -0.05
CA GLN A 170 8.18 30.28 -0.62
C GLN A 170 9.50 29.93 -1.30
N ARG A 171 9.69 28.65 -1.63
CA ARG A 171 10.85 28.22 -2.40
C ARG A 171 10.87 28.97 -3.74
N GLY A 172 11.97 29.67 -3.99
CA GLY A 172 12.18 30.50 -5.17
C GLY A 172 11.74 31.95 -5.03
N ILE A 173 11.44 32.41 -3.82
CA ILE A 173 11.16 33.83 -3.53
C ILE A 173 12.19 34.32 -2.52
N GLU A 174 12.91 35.39 -2.86
CA GLU A 174 14.06 35.88 -2.08
C GLU A 174 13.68 36.90 -0.99
N THR A 175 12.40 36.99 -0.60
CA THR A 175 11.91 37.93 0.41
C THR A 175 11.58 37.24 1.75
N PRO A 176 12.51 37.22 2.72
CA PRO A 176 12.35 36.48 3.97
C PRO A 176 11.29 37.08 4.92
N ASP A 177 10.90 38.34 4.73
CA ASP A 177 9.92 39.05 5.58
C ASP A 177 8.48 38.94 5.06
N MET A 178 8.26 38.21 3.97
CA MET A 178 6.93 38.03 3.40
C MET A 178 6.07 37.09 4.25
N ASP A 179 4.77 37.38 4.35
CA ASP A 179 3.80 36.54 5.05
C ASP A 179 3.68 35.16 4.38
N ILE A 180 3.52 34.11 5.18
CA ILE A 180 3.54 32.69 4.77
C ILE A 180 2.33 32.34 3.91
N SER A 181 1.25 33.13 4.02
CA SER A 181 0.05 33.00 3.19
C SER A 181 0.32 33.22 1.70
N TRP A 182 1.41 33.90 1.35
CA TRP A 182 1.85 34.09 -0.04
C TRP A 182 2.68 32.92 -0.53
N VAL A 183 2.22 32.32 -1.62
CA VAL A 183 2.67 31.01 -2.10
C VAL A 183 3.29 31.11 -3.50
N SER A 184 4.37 30.36 -3.71
CA SER A 184 5.02 30.25 -5.02
C SER A 184 4.27 29.29 -5.96
N SER A 185 4.64 29.31 -7.24
CA SER A 185 4.11 28.38 -8.27
C SER A 185 4.33 26.91 -7.89
N LEU A 186 5.44 26.61 -7.21
CA LEU A 186 5.83 25.27 -6.80
C LEU A 186 4.89 24.68 -5.76
N SER A 187 4.43 25.52 -4.85
CA SER A 187 3.51 25.10 -3.80
C SER A 187 2.06 25.16 -4.26
N TRP A 188 1.73 26.00 -5.25
CA TRP A 188 0.49 25.81 -6.02
C TRP A 188 0.44 24.43 -6.69
N TYR A 189 1.56 23.93 -7.20
CA TYR A 189 1.63 22.55 -7.68
C TYR A 189 1.39 21.52 -6.57
N PHE A 190 2.06 21.63 -5.43
CA PHE A 190 1.80 20.69 -4.33
C PHE A 190 0.34 20.71 -3.87
N LEU A 191 -0.29 21.88 -3.82
CA LEU A 191 -1.71 22.00 -3.52
C LEU A 191 -2.58 21.26 -4.55
N ASN A 192 -2.28 21.41 -5.84
CA ASN A 192 -2.97 20.65 -6.89
C ASN A 192 -2.72 19.15 -6.78
N LEU A 193 -1.49 18.74 -6.48
CA LEU A 193 -1.13 17.34 -6.34
C LEU A 193 -1.93 16.63 -5.25
N PHE A 194 -2.12 17.28 -4.10
CA PHE A 194 -2.91 16.71 -3.00
C PHE A 194 -4.42 16.91 -3.21
N GLY A 195 -4.84 18.05 -3.77
CA GLY A 195 -6.25 18.42 -3.93
C GLY A 195 -6.96 17.71 -5.09
N LEU A 196 -6.25 17.39 -6.17
CA LEU A 196 -6.84 16.78 -7.37
C LEU A 196 -7.22 15.30 -7.18
N ASN A 197 -6.80 14.64 -6.10
CA ASN A 197 -7.13 13.23 -5.83
C ASN A 197 -8.64 12.98 -5.84
N SER A 198 -9.42 13.85 -5.18
CA SER A 198 -10.88 13.72 -5.18
C SER A 198 -11.48 13.89 -6.59
N LEU A 199 -10.89 14.74 -7.42
CA LEU A 199 -11.32 14.95 -8.80
C LEU A 199 -10.98 13.74 -9.68
N TYR A 200 -9.79 13.14 -9.49
CA TYR A 200 -9.41 11.91 -10.18
C TYR A 200 -10.33 10.74 -9.81
N ARG A 201 -10.74 10.62 -8.54
CA ARG A 201 -11.71 9.59 -8.13
C ARG A 201 -13.06 9.79 -8.80
N LEU A 202 -13.51 11.04 -8.98
CA LEU A 202 -14.75 11.34 -9.66
C LEU A 202 -14.70 11.01 -11.16
N ILE A 203 -13.58 11.33 -11.83
CA ILE A 203 -13.44 11.15 -13.29
C ILE A 203 -13.08 9.70 -13.66
N LEU A 204 -12.18 9.05 -12.91
CA LEU A 204 -11.59 7.75 -13.25
C LEU A 204 -12.07 6.61 -12.34
N GLY A 205 -12.81 6.90 -11.27
CA GLY A 205 -13.26 5.91 -10.29
C GLY A 205 -12.23 5.59 -9.20
N ASP A 206 -12.61 4.67 -8.30
CA ASP A 206 -11.77 4.20 -7.21
C ASP A 206 -10.62 3.30 -7.71
N GLY A 207 -9.47 3.36 -7.03
CA GLY A 207 -8.28 2.59 -7.40
C GLY A 207 -7.49 3.16 -8.59
N ASN A 208 -7.71 4.42 -8.95
CA ASN A 208 -6.99 5.06 -10.05
C ASN A 208 -5.49 5.26 -9.74
N ALA A 209 -4.64 5.07 -10.76
CA ALA A 209 -3.20 5.35 -10.69
C ALA A 209 -2.82 6.82 -10.93
N ALA A 210 -3.78 7.75 -10.92
CA ALA A 210 -3.55 9.18 -11.15
C ALA A 210 -3.00 9.89 -9.90
N ASP A 211 -3.09 9.26 -8.73
CA ASP A 211 -2.66 9.83 -7.46
C ASP A 211 -1.12 9.95 -7.36
N GLY A 212 -0.61 11.16 -7.59
CA GLY A 212 0.81 11.50 -7.44
C GLY A 212 1.28 11.62 -5.98
N SER A 213 0.35 11.73 -5.01
CA SER A 213 0.71 11.83 -3.59
C SER A 213 1.24 10.52 -3.03
N ALA A 214 0.68 9.39 -3.48
CA ALA A 214 1.17 8.05 -3.13
C ALA A 214 2.65 7.86 -3.52
N SER A 215 3.06 8.37 -4.69
CA SER A 215 4.48 8.32 -5.09
C SER A 215 5.40 9.14 -4.19
N LEU A 216 4.96 10.30 -3.70
CA LEU A 216 5.77 11.15 -2.84
C LEU A 216 5.90 10.57 -1.42
N ALA A 217 4.82 9.99 -0.89
CA ALA A 217 4.84 9.26 0.37
C ALA A 217 5.78 8.05 0.34
N MET A 218 5.80 7.34 -0.79
CA MET A 218 6.71 6.21 -1.01
C MET A 218 8.18 6.63 -1.15
N GLY A 219 8.45 7.80 -1.74
CA GLY A 219 9.83 8.29 -1.94
C GLY A 219 10.45 9.04 -0.76
N GLY A 220 9.64 9.65 0.12
CA GLY A 220 10.13 10.58 1.14
C GLY A 220 10.46 9.99 2.52
N ALA A 221 9.84 8.87 2.90
CA ALA A 221 10.04 8.31 4.25
C ALA A 221 9.71 6.80 4.40
N GLY A 222 9.22 6.13 3.35
CA GLY A 222 8.83 4.70 3.40
C GLY A 222 9.78 3.75 2.67
N ALA A 223 10.73 4.25 1.89
CA ALA A 223 11.63 3.41 1.10
C ALA A 223 12.63 2.58 1.94
N ALA A 224 12.79 2.89 3.23
CA ALA A 224 13.71 2.18 4.12
C ALA A 224 13.03 1.10 5.00
N SER A 225 11.71 1.18 5.25
CA SER A 225 11.03 0.33 6.23
C SER A 225 9.98 -0.62 5.63
N THR A 226 9.52 -0.37 4.40
CA THR A 226 8.60 -1.26 3.67
C THR A 226 9.23 -1.95 2.46
N MET A 227 10.56 -1.93 2.36
CA MET A 227 11.32 -2.89 1.53
C MET A 227 11.27 -4.27 2.18
N ALA A 228 10.07 -4.86 2.26
CA ALA A 228 9.93 -6.29 2.12
C ALA A 228 10.47 -6.60 0.72
N MET A 229 11.75 -6.93 0.66
CA MET A 229 12.49 -7.35 -0.52
C MET A 229 11.61 -8.29 -1.37
N PRO A 230 11.06 -7.83 -2.51
CA PRO A 230 10.28 -8.67 -3.39
C PRO A 230 11.28 -9.52 -4.17
N GLY A 231 11.62 -10.67 -3.59
CA GLY A 231 12.70 -11.51 -4.08
C GLY A 231 13.28 -12.46 -3.04
N GLN A 232 12.92 -12.29 -1.75
CA GLN A 232 13.11 -13.38 -0.80
C GLN A 232 12.08 -14.45 -1.14
N GLN A 233 12.51 -15.45 -1.92
CA GLN A 233 11.76 -16.68 -2.11
C GLN A 233 11.27 -17.12 -0.75
N VAL A 234 9.97 -17.07 -0.58
CA VAL A 234 9.35 -17.43 0.68
C VAL A 234 9.53 -18.92 0.77
N ASP A 235 10.46 -19.37 1.60
CA ASP A 235 10.77 -20.78 1.79
C ASP A 235 9.50 -21.49 2.30
N HIS A 236 8.75 -22.09 1.37
CA HIS A 236 7.43 -22.66 1.63
C HIS A 236 7.52 -23.81 2.62
N LYS A 237 8.66 -24.51 2.68
CA LYS A 237 8.91 -25.56 3.66
C LYS A 237 8.98 -25.02 5.08
N LYS A 238 9.62 -23.86 5.29
CA LYS A 238 9.62 -23.20 6.61
C LYS A 238 8.24 -22.67 6.98
N LEU A 239 7.51 -22.10 6.02
CA LEU A 239 6.14 -21.66 6.26
C LEU A 239 5.21 -22.81 6.62
N PHE A 240 5.33 -23.97 5.96
CA PHE A 240 4.50 -25.13 6.25
C PHE A 240 4.79 -25.66 7.66
N LYS A 241 6.05 -25.72 8.06
CA LYS A 241 6.43 -26.09 9.43
C LYS A 241 5.90 -25.10 10.47
N ALA A 242 6.07 -23.81 10.24
CA ALA A 242 5.54 -22.78 11.12
C ALA A 242 4.01 -22.86 11.23
N GLU A 243 3.31 -23.12 10.12
CA GLU A 243 1.86 -23.27 10.15
C GLU A 243 1.41 -24.57 10.83
N VAL A 244 2.17 -25.66 10.72
CA VAL A 244 1.93 -26.89 11.48
C VAL A 244 2.08 -26.63 12.98
N GLU A 245 3.12 -25.92 13.41
CA GLU A 245 3.30 -25.52 14.80
C GLU A 245 2.15 -24.63 15.29
N ASN A 246 1.75 -23.65 14.48
CA ASN A 246 0.58 -22.82 14.77
C ASN A 246 -0.68 -23.67 14.93
N LEU A 247 -0.96 -24.59 14.00
CA LEU A 247 -2.14 -25.45 14.06
C LEU A 247 -2.15 -26.36 15.30
N LYS A 248 -0.98 -26.81 15.77
CA LYS A 248 -0.86 -27.59 17.02
C LYS A 248 -1.16 -26.75 18.27
N LEU A 249 -0.84 -25.46 18.24
CA LEU A 249 -1.07 -24.53 19.35
C LEU A 249 -2.49 -23.94 19.39
N VAL A 250 -3.29 -24.14 18.33
CA VAL A 250 -4.64 -23.59 18.28
C VAL A 250 -5.59 -24.41 19.14
N ASP A 251 -6.07 -23.78 20.19
CA ASP A 251 -7.17 -24.28 21.01
C ASP A 251 -8.52 -23.98 20.36
N HIS A 252 -9.37 -25.00 20.31
CA HIS A 252 -10.69 -24.87 19.74
C HIS A 252 -11.64 -24.17 20.73
N GLN A 253 -12.02 -22.94 20.39
CA GLN A 253 -13.10 -22.24 21.08
C GLN A 253 -14.39 -22.36 20.26
N TYR A 254 -15.26 -23.28 20.68
CA TYR A 254 -16.55 -23.48 20.04
C TYR A 254 -17.55 -22.42 20.51
N ILE A 255 -18.19 -21.75 19.55
CA ILE A 255 -19.11 -20.63 19.83
C ILE A 255 -20.34 -21.06 20.63
N TYR A 256 -20.79 -22.31 20.48
CA TYR A 256 -21.99 -22.83 21.18
C TYR A 256 -21.65 -23.61 22.46
N ASN A 257 -20.41 -23.58 22.94
CA ASN A 257 -20.07 -24.30 24.17
C ASN A 257 -20.57 -23.53 25.40
N GLN A 258 -21.21 -24.25 26.33
CA GLN A 258 -21.74 -23.77 27.62
C GLN A 258 -20.65 -23.36 28.65
N ASN A 259 -19.42 -23.10 28.22
CA ASN A 259 -18.32 -22.82 29.14
C ASN A 259 -18.45 -21.42 29.74
N ALA A 260 -18.82 -21.38 31.02
CA ALA A 260 -18.96 -20.18 31.86
C ALA A 260 -17.69 -19.30 31.96
N SER A 261 -16.53 -19.77 31.49
CA SER A 261 -15.25 -19.06 31.58
C SER A 261 -14.98 -18.06 30.45
N LEU A 262 -15.70 -18.12 29.32
CA LEU A 262 -15.35 -17.35 28.11
C LEU A 262 -16.32 -16.24 27.69
N LYS A 263 -17.34 -15.91 28.49
CA LYS A 263 -18.23 -14.74 28.29
C LYS A 263 -18.75 -14.56 26.84
N LEU A 264 -19.00 -15.64 26.11
CA LEU A 264 -19.76 -15.58 24.87
C LEU A 264 -21.20 -15.89 25.25
N GLU A 265 -22.06 -14.87 25.18
CA GLU A 265 -23.49 -15.02 25.46
C GLU A 265 -24.07 -16.11 24.55
N ASP A 266 -24.82 -17.02 25.15
CA ASP A 266 -25.50 -18.11 24.45
C ASP A 266 -26.26 -17.51 23.25
N ILE A 267 -26.05 -18.03 22.04
CA ILE A 267 -26.69 -17.47 20.83
C ILE A 267 -28.20 -17.47 21.00
N GLU A 268 -28.73 -18.50 21.66
CA GLU A 268 -30.14 -18.59 22.04
C GLU A 268 -30.56 -17.43 22.93
N GLN A 269 -29.81 -17.13 23.99
CA GLN A 269 -30.09 -15.99 24.87
C GLN A 269 -29.93 -14.65 24.15
N ARG A 270 -28.97 -14.52 23.24
CA ARG A 270 -28.77 -13.29 22.45
C ARG A 270 -29.93 -13.06 21.48
N VAL A 271 -30.39 -14.11 20.81
CA VAL A 271 -31.58 -14.08 19.94
C VAL A 271 -32.84 -13.82 20.77
N LEU A 272 -32.98 -14.45 21.93
CA LEU A 272 -34.09 -14.22 22.85
C LEU A 272 -34.08 -12.79 23.44
N ARG A 273 -32.92 -12.16 23.66
CA ARG A 273 -32.86 -10.74 24.04
C ARG A 273 -33.19 -9.79 22.88
N LEU A 274 -32.80 -10.15 21.66
CA LEU A 274 -33.05 -9.34 20.47
C LEU A 274 -34.52 -9.40 20.01
N TYR A 275 -35.15 -10.57 20.13
CA TYR A 275 -36.48 -10.84 19.57
C TYR A 275 -37.52 -11.29 20.61
N GLY A 276 -37.10 -11.70 21.80
CA GLY A 276 -38.02 -11.98 22.90
C GLY A 276 -38.56 -10.67 23.44
N LYS A 277 -39.86 -10.45 23.28
CA LYS A 277 -40.58 -9.43 24.03
C LYS A 277 -40.31 -9.67 25.51
N ASN A 278 -39.69 -8.70 26.18
CA ASN A 278 -39.70 -8.60 27.63
C ASN A 278 -41.17 -8.68 28.11
N THR A 279 -41.56 -9.83 28.63
CA THR A 279 -42.73 -9.97 29.51
C THR A 279 -42.23 -10.16 30.92
#